data_AF-A0A967GS61-F1
#
_entry.id   AF-A0A967GS61-F1
#
_cell.length_a   1.000
_cell.length_b   1.000
_cell.length_c   1.000
_cell.angle_alpha   90.00
_cell.angle_beta   90.00
_cell.angle_gamma   90.00
#
_symmetry.space_group_name_H-M   'P 1'
#
loop_
_entity.id
_entity.type
_entity.pdbx_description
1 polymer ?
#
loop_
_entity_poly.entity_id
_entity_poly.type
_entity_poly.pdbx_seq_one_letter_code
_entity_poly.pdbx_strand_id
1 'polypeptide(L)'
;MSAHLASLLADSNLIGTTLVHAGGNVPGASPSTADLAGGVNILKLSNTSRAEIATDVRVNQGIAGSPAPLPDQDVRLRATGVVETVHLAGQESVLGFPSGGGTAPATGGYFNGIFIENEALARIDDGAIVSAIRDIRITADSRTDVLSVVENGAEGGSVGIRGAFSLVQLDARSVANVHDGATANAGRDVVLFANGVVQLVNLTGGVAAGAALGIGASASLSEIDVRTVALIGDPESAGGTTGPGSGSVTANGSVRLDSVSNTEVLSMSVSGTGAQGDLERTGSVRTFQALEFGFGVSGDVAFNHVSVTTIAEIASQSVTAGQALEVTAVDFTELTAAAGGVLFANHAGLGGAFASQDFRRQTRARTRDSVLISPSLALRAQSDDDLLTLSEGGSGAVANAAVAGSANFTATSSVTEASLGERTGATIAGGVLVDSQADHGLDSVAGANAANANGFFSGVATVDLAALDAAALAFIAGEADIDADGSVDVTSDLKDRVTSISAAAGQSDLVGEATRFYANDETGDPFDTNLGENVRDSDQLTTAVALVDVDNDGDLDLVQGNFST
;
A
#
# COMPACT_ATOMS: atom_id res chain seq x y z
N MET A 1 12.82 -0.31 5.68
CA MET A 1 12.48 -1.48 6.53
C MET A 1 12.77 -1.26 8.03
N SER A 2 13.99 -0.89 8.47
CA SER A 2 14.27 -0.61 9.90
C SER A 2 13.51 0.61 10.48
N ALA A 3 13.10 1.58 9.67
CA ALA A 3 12.36 2.76 10.13
C ALA A 3 10.87 2.46 10.37
N HIS A 4 10.17 1.88 9.38
CA HIS A 4 8.74 1.53 9.45
C HIS A 4 8.35 0.61 10.63
N LEU A 5 9.26 -0.27 11.04
CA LEU A 5 9.01 -1.24 12.11
C LEU A 5 9.49 -0.74 13.48
N ALA A 6 10.30 0.32 13.55
CA ALA A 6 10.96 0.72 14.81
C ALA A 6 9.97 1.29 15.84
N SER A 7 8.99 2.10 15.41
CA SER A 7 7.96 2.62 16.31
C SER A 7 7.05 1.51 16.83
N LEU A 8 6.62 0.61 15.93
CA LEU A 8 5.71 -0.51 16.20
C LEU A 8 6.35 -1.64 17.03
N LEU A 9 7.62 -1.98 16.82
CA LEU A 9 8.30 -3.06 17.54
C LEU A 9 8.92 -2.61 18.88
N ALA A 10 9.04 -1.30 19.13
CA ALA A 10 9.63 -0.77 20.36
C ALA A 10 8.66 -0.76 21.56
N ASP A 11 7.34 -0.85 21.34
CA ASP A 11 6.37 -0.90 22.44
C ASP A 11 6.10 -2.34 22.90
N SER A 12 6.64 -2.67 24.08
CA SER A 12 6.44 -3.96 24.74
C SER A 12 4.98 -4.27 25.13
N ASN A 13 4.06 -3.31 25.02
CA ASN A 13 2.64 -3.49 25.31
C ASN A 13 1.80 -3.89 24.08
N LEU A 14 2.36 -3.85 22.86
CA LEU A 14 1.68 -4.30 21.64
C LEU A 14 1.66 -5.84 21.56
N ILE A 15 0.83 -6.45 22.41
CA ILE A 15 0.43 -7.85 22.29
C ILE A 15 -0.62 -7.93 21.17
N GLY A 16 -0.46 -8.83 20.21
CA GLY A 16 -1.30 -8.94 18.99
C GLY A 16 -2.79 -8.73 19.26
N THR A 17 -3.37 -7.69 18.67
CA THR A 17 -4.79 -7.31 18.83
C THR A 17 -5.71 -8.43 18.36
N THR A 18 -5.36 -9.08 17.24
CA THR A 18 -6.06 -10.27 16.74
C THR A 18 -5.05 -11.31 16.27
N LEU A 19 -5.33 -12.59 16.57
CA LEU A 19 -4.57 -13.73 16.09
C LEU A 19 -5.54 -14.77 15.52
N VAL A 20 -5.30 -15.22 14.29
CA VAL A 20 -5.98 -16.40 13.74
C VAL A 20 -4.95 -17.42 13.27
N HIS A 21 -5.09 -18.65 13.77
CA HIS A 21 -4.28 -19.78 13.36
C HIS A 21 -5.16 -21.01 13.19
N ALA A 22 -4.84 -21.82 12.19
CA ALA A 22 -5.47 -23.10 11.91
C ALA A 22 -4.37 -24.10 11.54
N GLY A 23 -4.30 -25.22 12.27
CA GLY A 23 -3.40 -26.32 11.96
C GLY A 23 -4.20 -27.56 11.56
N GLY A 24 -3.80 -28.21 10.49
CA GLY A 24 -4.26 -29.54 10.10
C GLY A 24 -3.05 -30.44 9.96
N ASN A 25 -3.11 -31.64 10.55
CA ASN A 25 -2.11 -32.68 10.36
C ASN A 25 -2.84 -34.02 10.45
N VAL A 26 -2.70 -34.87 9.42
CA VAL A 26 -3.13 -36.28 9.48
C VAL A 26 -1.89 -37.19 9.52
N PRO A 27 -1.36 -37.53 10.71
CA PRO A 27 -0.20 -38.41 10.84
C PRO A 27 -0.47 -39.80 10.26
N GLY A 28 0.37 -40.26 9.33
CA GLY A 28 0.22 -41.59 8.71
C GLY A 28 -0.89 -41.68 7.65
N ALA A 29 -1.35 -40.54 7.14
CA ALA A 29 -2.25 -40.42 6.01
C ALA A 29 -1.76 -41.21 4.78
N SER A 30 -2.67 -42.00 4.19
CA SER A 30 -2.51 -42.52 2.82
C SER A 30 -2.40 -41.32 1.85
N PRO A 31 -1.71 -41.43 0.71
CA PRO A 31 -1.70 -40.39 -0.34
C PRO A 31 -3.09 -39.94 -0.85
N SER A 32 -4.15 -40.65 -0.43
CA SER A 32 -5.55 -40.42 -0.75
C SER A 32 -6.33 -39.54 0.26
N THR A 33 -5.73 -39.12 1.37
CA THR A 33 -6.36 -38.19 2.34
C THR A 33 -5.77 -36.80 2.14
N ALA A 34 -6.57 -35.75 2.30
CA ALA A 34 -6.16 -34.36 2.10
C ALA A 34 -6.30 -33.54 3.39
N ASP A 35 -5.33 -32.67 3.63
CA ASP A 35 -5.31 -31.76 4.77
C ASP A 35 -5.78 -30.37 4.32
N LEU A 36 -6.70 -29.78 5.09
CA LEU A 36 -7.21 -28.42 4.86
C LEU A 36 -6.99 -27.59 6.13
N ALA A 37 -6.23 -26.51 6.01
CA ALA A 37 -5.98 -25.59 7.12
C ALA A 37 -6.14 -24.14 6.67
N GLY A 38 -7.00 -23.37 7.32
CA GLY A 38 -7.13 -21.97 6.98
C GLY A 38 -7.89 -21.18 8.01
N GLY A 39 -7.72 -19.87 7.96
CA GLY A 39 -8.27 -18.97 8.95
C GLY A 39 -8.68 -17.64 8.34
N VAL A 40 -9.75 -17.09 8.89
CA VAL A 40 -10.31 -15.80 8.48
C VAL A 40 -10.38 -14.92 9.72
N ASN A 41 -9.75 -13.76 9.65
CA ASN A 41 -9.85 -12.71 10.63
C ASN A 41 -10.56 -11.51 10.00
N ILE A 42 -11.57 -10.99 10.69
CA ILE A 42 -12.28 -9.78 10.28
C ILE A 42 -12.39 -8.88 11.49
N LEU A 43 -11.78 -7.69 11.44
CA LEU A 43 -11.92 -6.66 12.45
C LEU A 43 -12.56 -5.43 11.83
N LYS A 44 -13.61 -4.93 12.48
CA LYS A 44 -14.15 -3.58 12.24
C LYS A 44 -13.96 -2.77 13.50
N LEU A 45 -13.26 -1.65 13.40
CA LEU A 45 -12.98 -0.75 14.50
C LEU A 45 -13.42 0.65 14.12
N SER A 46 -14.23 1.28 14.96
CA SER A 46 -14.61 2.68 14.81
C SER A 46 -14.25 3.41 16.10
N ASN A 47 -13.42 4.44 15.99
CA ASN A 47 -12.93 5.24 17.09
C ASN A 47 -13.21 6.72 16.80
N THR A 48 -14.03 7.35 17.64
CA THR A 48 -14.44 8.75 17.43
C THR A 48 -14.23 9.57 18.69
N SER A 49 -13.58 10.72 18.55
CA SER A 49 -13.31 11.70 19.60
C SER A 49 -13.88 13.05 19.17
N ARG A 50 -14.78 13.63 19.98
CA ARG A 50 -15.46 14.90 19.65
C ARG A 50 -15.34 15.90 20.80
N ALA A 51 -14.91 17.11 20.47
CA ALA A 51 -14.89 18.26 21.37
C ALA A 51 -15.61 19.43 20.69
N GLU A 52 -16.81 19.78 21.18
CA GLU A 52 -17.71 20.69 20.45
C GLU A 52 -18.23 21.79 21.36
N ILE A 53 -18.25 23.03 20.85
CA ILE A 53 -19.09 24.11 21.38
C ILE A 53 -20.30 24.18 20.44
N ALA A 54 -21.45 23.75 20.96
CA ALA A 54 -22.68 23.63 20.19
C ALA A 54 -23.25 24.99 19.75
N THR A 55 -24.21 24.92 18.83
CA THR A 55 -24.93 26.06 18.27
C THR A 55 -25.52 26.98 19.34
N ASP A 56 -25.47 28.29 19.13
CA ASP A 56 -26.03 29.34 20.01
C ASP A 56 -25.48 29.36 21.45
N VAL A 57 -24.36 28.67 21.73
CA VAL A 57 -23.75 28.65 23.07
C VAL A 57 -22.95 29.90 23.36
N ARG A 58 -23.03 30.39 24.60
CA ARG A 58 -22.26 31.53 25.10
C ARG A 58 -21.17 31.08 26.07
N VAL A 59 -19.91 31.12 25.64
CA VAL A 59 -18.74 30.76 26.47
C VAL A 59 -18.01 32.03 26.93
N ASN A 60 -17.74 32.13 28.24
CA ASN A 60 -17.02 33.26 28.86
C ASN A 60 -17.64 34.65 28.62
N GLN A 61 -18.98 34.72 28.48
CA GLN A 61 -19.69 35.99 28.33
C GLN A 61 -19.95 36.73 29.65
N GLY A 62 -19.48 36.16 30.77
CA GLY A 62 -19.74 36.64 32.13
C GLY A 62 -21.17 36.36 32.59
N ILE A 63 -21.33 36.14 33.89
CA ILE A 63 -22.66 36.09 34.53
C ILE A 63 -22.74 37.32 35.43
N ALA A 64 -23.87 38.02 35.45
CA ALA A 64 -24.04 39.18 36.30
C ALA A 64 -23.73 38.82 37.77
N GLY A 65 -22.77 39.53 38.38
CA GLY A 65 -22.31 39.29 39.75
C GLY A 65 -21.18 38.25 39.88
N SER A 66 -20.68 37.67 38.79
CA SER A 66 -19.48 36.82 38.84
C SER A 66 -18.20 37.65 39.04
N PRO A 67 -17.16 37.07 39.66
CA PRO A 67 -15.82 37.67 39.67
C PRO A 67 -15.33 38.01 38.26
N ALA A 68 -14.39 38.96 38.18
CA ALA A 68 -13.72 39.28 36.92
C ALA A 68 -13.05 38.01 36.33
N PRO A 69 -12.99 37.88 34.99
CA PRO A 69 -12.27 36.79 34.34
C PRO A 69 -10.82 36.73 34.81
N LEU A 70 -10.29 35.51 34.94
CA LEU A 70 -8.89 35.32 35.25
C LEU A 70 -8.02 35.85 34.08
N PRO A 71 -6.87 36.47 34.36
CA PRO A 71 -5.99 37.01 33.32
C PRO A 71 -5.38 35.92 32.42
N ASP A 72 -5.44 34.65 32.82
CA ASP A 72 -4.96 33.48 32.08
C ASP A 72 -6.09 32.62 31.48
N GLN A 73 -7.32 33.15 31.41
CA GLN A 73 -8.47 32.44 30.84
C GLN A 73 -8.28 32.16 29.34
N ASP A 74 -8.34 30.88 28.99
CA ASP A 74 -8.30 30.38 27.62
C ASP A 74 -9.54 29.52 27.34
N VAL A 75 -9.84 29.32 26.06
CA VAL A 75 -10.78 28.29 25.60
C VAL A 75 -9.99 27.25 24.81
N ARG A 76 -10.08 25.99 25.21
CA ARG A 76 -9.37 24.87 24.57
C ARG A 76 -10.35 23.78 24.18
N LEU A 77 -10.42 23.47 22.90
CA LEU A 77 -11.11 22.30 22.37
C LEU A 77 -10.02 21.33 21.90
N ARG A 78 -10.06 20.10 22.38
CA ARG A 78 -9.11 19.06 21.97
C ARG A 78 -9.83 17.75 21.73
N ALA A 79 -9.81 17.30 20.50
CA ALA A 79 -10.19 15.95 20.11
C ALA A 79 -8.93 15.16 19.75
N THR A 80 -8.81 13.96 20.30
CA THR A 80 -7.67 13.06 20.07
C THR A 80 -8.21 11.66 19.85
N GLY A 81 -7.96 11.10 18.67
CA GLY A 81 -8.29 9.73 18.28
C GLY A 81 -7.01 8.95 18.00
N VAL A 82 -6.73 7.93 18.80
CA VAL A 82 -5.54 7.08 18.64
C VAL A 82 -6.00 5.64 18.44
N VAL A 83 -5.55 5.01 17.36
CA VAL A 83 -5.77 3.60 17.06
C VAL A 83 -4.41 2.96 16.82
N GLU A 84 -4.11 1.90 17.55
CA GLU A 84 -2.90 1.11 17.38
C GLU A 84 -3.29 -0.36 17.37
N THR A 85 -3.00 -1.08 16.28
CA THR A 85 -3.47 -2.45 16.09
C THR A 85 -2.44 -3.36 15.42
N VAL A 86 -2.40 -4.61 15.86
CA VAL A 86 -1.54 -5.66 15.31
C VAL A 86 -2.38 -6.89 14.98
N HIS A 87 -2.35 -7.33 13.73
CA HIS A 87 -3.14 -8.44 13.19
C HIS A 87 -2.22 -9.51 12.64
N LEU A 88 -2.23 -10.69 13.26
CA LEU A 88 -1.40 -11.81 12.87
C LEU A 88 -2.30 -12.96 12.39
N ALA A 89 -1.99 -13.52 11.23
CA ALA A 89 -2.66 -14.72 10.76
C ALA A 89 -1.65 -15.73 10.21
N GLY A 90 -1.84 -17.00 10.58
CA GLY A 90 -1.06 -18.13 10.09
C GLY A 90 0.35 -18.30 10.60
N GLN A 91 0.82 -17.42 11.48
CA GLN A 91 2.09 -17.58 12.17
C GLN A 91 2.00 -18.66 13.26
N GLU A 92 3.03 -19.50 13.34
CA GLU A 92 3.16 -20.49 14.39
C GLU A 92 3.17 -19.85 15.78
N SER A 93 2.36 -20.39 16.69
CA SER A 93 2.18 -19.87 18.04
C SER A 93 2.15 -21.02 19.04
N VAL A 94 2.60 -20.79 20.27
CA VAL A 94 2.47 -21.74 21.39
C VAL A 94 1.01 -22.07 21.74
N LEU A 95 0.06 -21.26 21.27
CA LEU A 95 -1.38 -21.50 21.36
C LEU A 95 -1.94 -22.23 20.13
N GLY A 96 -1.13 -22.37 19.07
CA GLY A 96 -1.51 -23.01 17.82
C GLY A 96 -1.48 -24.53 17.90
N PHE A 97 -2.32 -25.18 17.10
CA PHE A 97 -2.17 -26.60 16.82
C PHE A 97 -0.96 -26.78 15.88
N PRO A 98 -0.09 -27.77 16.10
CA PRO A 98 1.04 -28.01 15.22
C PRO A 98 0.57 -28.26 13.78
N SER A 99 1.01 -27.42 12.85
CA SER A 99 0.96 -27.72 11.42
C SER A 99 2.13 -28.65 11.09
N GLY A 100 1.93 -29.68 10.27
CA GLY A 100 2.98 -30.64 9.94
C GLY A 100 2.84 -31.13 8.52
N GLY A 101 3.95 -31.10 7.77
CA GLY A 101 4.03 -31.66 6.43
C GLY A 101 3.85 -33.18 6.45
N GLY A 102 2.63 -33.63 6.12
CA GLY A 102 2.33 -35.04 5.88
C GLY A 102 2.60 -35.44 4.43
N THR A 103 2.56 -36.74 4.14
CA THR A 103 2.62 -37.29 2.76
C THR A 103 1.35 -37.02 1.93
N ALA A 104 0.31 -36.49 2.59
CA ALA A 104 -0.96 -36.11 2.00
C ALA A 104 -0.87 -34.81 1.17
N PRO A 105 -1.71 -34.65 0.13
CA PRO A 105 -2.06 -33.33 -0.39
C PRO A 105 -2.49 -32.38 0.74
N ALA A 106 -2.01 -31.14 0.73
CA ALA A 106 -2.46 -30.11 1.66
C ALA A 106 -2.85 -28.83 0.92
N THR A 107 -3.93 -28.22 1.39
CA THR A 107 -4.35 -26.89 0.95
C THR A 107 -4.57 -26.01 2.16
N GLY A 108 -4.22 -24.73 2.04
CA GLY A 108 -4.47 -23.82 3.13
C GLY A 108 -4.28 -22.37 2.81
N GLY A 109 -4.81 -21.53 3.67
CA GLY A 109 -4.62 -20.10 3.53
C GLY A 109 -5.29 -19.27 4.60
N TYR A 110 -4.83 -18.03 4.68
CA TYR A 110 -5.29 -17.08 5.66
C TYR A 110 -5.75 -15.79 5.01
N PHE A 111 -6.75 -15.19 5.63
CA PHE A 111 -7.29 -13.91 5.24
C PHE A 111 -7.39 -12.98 6.45
N ASN A 112 -6.84 -11.78 6.33
CA ASN A 112 -7.12 -10.64 7.21
C ASN A 112 -7.99 -9.61 6.47
N GLY A 113 -9.12 -9.23 7.04
CA GLY A 113 -9.93 -8.09 6.62
C GLY A 113 -10.04 -7.08 7.75
N ILE A 114 -9.29 -5.98 7.67
CA ILE A 114 -9.20 -4.97 8.72
C ILE A 114 -9.84 -3.68 8.20
N PHE A 115 -10.86 -3.19 8.90
CA PHE A 115 -11.61 -2.00 8.54
C PHE A 115 -11.58 -1.03 9.73
N ILE A 116 -10.90 0.10 9.57
CA ILE A 116 -10.66 1.05 10.65
C ILE A 116 -11.22 2.42 10.27
N GLU A 117 -12.03 2.98 11.15
CA GLU A 117 -12.44 4.38 11.13
C GLU A 117 -11.84 5.07 12.37
N ASN A 118 -11.04 6.11 12.19
CA ASN A 118 -10.51 6.93 13.28
C ASN A 118 -10.82 8.40 13.03
N GLU A 119 -11.57 9.01 13.94
CA GLU A 119 -12.09 10.36 13.77
C GLU A 119 -11.81 11.23 15.00
N ALA A 120 -11.20 12.39 14.78
CA ALA A 120 -11.01 13.46 15.76
C ALA A 120 -11.67 14.74 15.26
N LEU A 121 -12.73 15.20 15.94
CA LEU A 121 -13.48 16.41 15.58
C LEU A 121 -13.44 17.43 16.72
N ALA A 122 -12.84 18.60 16.47
CA ALA A 122 -12.87 19.73 17.37
C ALA A 122 -13.52 20.92 16.68
N ARG A 123 -14.69 21.39 17.15
CA ARG A 123 -15.44 22.43 16.45
C ARG A 123 -16.18 23.44 17.34
N ILE A 124 -16.32 24.65 16.82
CA ILE A 124 -17.26 25.67 17.31
C ILE A 124 -18.35 25.82 16.25
N ASP A 125 -19.59 25.52 16.63
CA ASP A 125 -20.75 25.54 15.72
C ASP A 125 -21.37 26.95 15.62
N ASP A 126 -22.27 27.12 14.65
CA ASP A 126 -22.92 28.40 14.33
C ASP A 126 -23.62 29.08 15.50
N GLY A 127 -23.64 30.42 15.50
CA GLY A 127 -24.29 31.21 16.55
C GLY A 127 -23.59 31.16 17.91
N ALA A 128 -22.57 30.32 18.08
CA ALA A 128 -21.78 30.29 19.30
C ALA A 128 -21.01 31.61 19.48
N ILE A 129 -20.97 32.13 20.70
CA ILE A 129 -20.19 33.31 21.08
C ILE A 129 -19.15 32.87 22.11
N VAL A 130 -17.88 32.85 21.70
CA VAL A 130 -16.75 32.33 22.47
C VAL A 130 -15.75 33.46 22.70
N SER A 131 -15.46 33.76 23.97
CA SER A 131 -14.46 34.75 24.34
C SER A 131 -13.34 34.13 25.18
N ALA A 132 -12.09 34.57 25.00
CA ALA A 132 -10.96 34.20 25.84
C ALA A 132 -10.11 35.43 26.16
N ILE A 133 -9.58 35.51 27.39
CA ILE A 133 -8.68 36.60 27.78
C ILE A 133 -7.32 36.46 27.10
N ARG A 134 -6.84 35.22 26.89
CA ARG A 134 -5.66 34.98 26.04
C ARG A 134 -6.04 34.22 24.79
N ASP A 135 -6.12 32.89 24.83
CA ASP A 135 -6.15 32.10 23.60
C ASP A 135 -7.45 31.33 23.41
N ILE A 136 -7.85 31.17 22.15
CA ILE A 136 -8.77 30.12 21.70
C ILE A 136 -7.95 29.11 20.91
N ARG A 137 -7.85 27.88 21.40
CA ARG A 137 -7.12 26.79 20.73
C ARG A 137 -8.05 25.63 20.42
N ILE A 138 -8.12 25.24 19.16
CA ILE A 138 -8.90 24.13 18.66
C ILE A 138 -7.91 23.14 18.06
N THR A 139 -7.90 21.92 18.59
CA THR A 139 -6.95 20.89 18.18
C THR A 139 -7.68 19.60 17.88
N ALA A 140 -7.49 19.07 16.68
CA ALA A 140 -7.90 17.73 16.29
C ALA A 140 -6.65 16.92 15.94
N ASP A 141 -6.51 15.75 16.54
CA ASP A 141 -5.36 14.88 16.36
C ASP A 141 -5.86 13.44 16.14
N SER A 142 -5.61 12.92 14.94
CA SER A 142 -5.94 11.54 14.56
C SER A 142 -4.64 10.80 14.25
N ARG A 143 -4.35 9.75 15.01
CA ARG A 143 -3.19 8.87 14.80
C ARG A 143 -3.65 7.42 14.66
N THR A 144 -3.24 6.77 13.58
CA THR A 144 -3.58 5.37 13.32
C THR A 144 -2.34 4.59 12.91
N ASP A 145 -1.94 3.61 13.73
CA ASP A 145 -0.83 2.71 13.47
C ASP A 145 -1.35 1.28 13.33
N VAL A 146 -1.05 0.62 12.20
CA VAL A 146 -1.56 -0.71 11.87
C VAL A 146 -0.44 -1.60 11.35
N LEU A 147 -0.32 -2.79 11.94
CA LEU A 147 0.50 -3.87 11.42
C LEU A 147 -0.39 -5.07 11.12
N SER A 148 -0.50 -5.45 9.85
CA SER A 148 -1.11 -6.71 9.43
C SER A 148 -0.04 -7.61 8.84
N VAL A 149 0.07 -8.83 9.37
CA VAL A 149 0.99 -9.84 8.86
C VAL A 149 0.24 -11.16 8.69
N VAL A 150 0.20 -11.65 7.46
CA VAL A 150 -0.43 -12.92 7.10
C VAL A 150 0.61 -13.85 6.50
N GLU A 151 0.83 -14.98 7.16
CA GLU A 151 1.71 -16.05 6.69
C GLU A 151 0.89 -17.29 6.31
N ASN A 152 1.36 -18.06 5.34
CA ASN A 152 0.69 -19.26 4.83
C ASN A 152 0.75 -20.46 5.82
N GLY A 153 -0.30 -21.32 5.86
CA GLY A 153 -0.45 -22.35 6.92
C GLY A 153 -0.34 -23.84 6.59
N ALA A 154 -0.09 -24.28 5.35
CA ALA A 154 -0.22 -25.71 5.02
C ALA A 154 0.83 -26.27 4.05
N GLU A 155 1.69 -27.20 4.50
CA GLU A 155 2.65 -27.95 3.67
C GLU A 155 2.06 -29.29 3.25
N GLY A 156 2.14 -29.63 1.95
CA GLY A 156 1.63 -30.89 1.43
C GLY A 156 2.74 -31.76 0.85
N GLY A 157 2.62 -33.07 1.02
CA GLY A 157 3.62 -34.02 0.51
C GLY A 157 3.62 -34.12 -1.01
N SER A 158 2.46 -34.37 -1.62
CA SER A 158 2.33 -34.51 -3.09
C SER A 158 1.83 -33.25 -3.79
N VAL A 159 0.84 -32.56 -3.21
CA VAL A 159 0.28 -31.30 -3.69
C VAL A 159 0.25 -30.31 -2.54
N GLY A 160 0.81 -29.12 -2.73
CA GLY A 160 0.76 -28.02 -1.77
C GLY A 160 0.17 -26.76 -2.38
N ILE A 161 -0.99 -26.32 -1.87
CA ILE A 161 -1.62 -25.06 -2.29
C ILE A 161 -1.68 -24.11 -1.09
N ARG A 162 -1.11 -22.91 -1.21
CA ARG A 162 -1.05 -21.90 -0.16
C ARG A 162 -1.54 -20.52 -0.62
N GLY A 163 -2.29 -19.84 0.24
CA GLY A 163 -2.77 -18.47 0.02
C GLY A 163 -2.64 -17.57 1.26
N ALA A 164 -2.09 -16.37 1.13
CA ALA A 164 -2.13 -15.34 2.17
C ALA A 164 -2.69 -14.04 1.61
N PHE A 165 -3.79 -13.57 2.18
CA PHE A 165 -4.50 -12.38 1.71
C PHE A 165 -4.74 -11.41 2.86
N SER A 166 -4.43 -10.14 2.66
CA SER A 166 -4.68 -9.10 3.64
C SER A 166 -5.27 -7.88 2.96
N LEU A 167 -6.48 -7.51 3.37
CA LEU A 167 -7.16 -6.29 2.98
C LEU A 167 -7.23 -5.37 4.20
N VAL A 168 -6.67 -4.18 4.06
CA VAL A 168 -6.77 -3.12 5.07
C VAL A 168 -7.47 -1.92 4.44
N GLN A 169 -8.63 -1.56 4.99
CA GLN A 169 -9.32 -0.31 4.70
C GLN A 169 -9.21 0.62 5.90
N LEU A 170 -8.78 1.85 5.68
CA LEU A 170 -8.54 2.83 6.74
C LEU A 170 -9.08 4.20 6.35
N ASP A 171 -10.03 4.68 7.15
CA ASP A 171 -10.60 6.02 7.07
C ASP A 171 -10.12 6.84 8.28
N ALA A 172 -9.24 7.83 8.07
CA ALA A 172 -8.73 8.71 9.12
C ALA A 172 -9.16 10.15 8.89
N ARG A 173 -9.79 10.74 9.91
CA ARG A 173 -10.35 12.10 9.84
C ARG A 173 -9.93 12.95 11.02
N SER A 174 -9.34 14.11 10.75
CA SER A 174 -8.97 15.11 11.76
C SER A 174 -9.48 16.47 11.33
N VAL A 175 -10.42 17.05 12.10
CA VAL A 175 -11.07 18.33 11.74
C VAL A 175 -11.05 19.28 12.92
N ALA A 176 -10.33 20.40 12.76
CA ALA A 176 -10.38 21.56 13.64
C ALA A 176 -11.16 22.68 12.94
N ASN A 177 -12.29 23.10 13.48
CA ASN A 177 -13.20 23.98 12.75
C ASN A 177 -13.87 25.07 13.61
N VAL A 178 -14.10 26.23 13.01
CA VAL A 178 -15.00 27.29 13.50
C VAL A 178 -15.98 27.57 12.37
N HIS A 179 -17.27 27.32 12.56
CA HIS A 179 -18.28 27.53 11.50
C HIS A 179 -18.46 29.02 11.17
N ASP A 180 -19.00 29.30 9.98
CA ASP A 180 -19.14 30.65 9.44
C ASP A 180 -20.11 31.56 10.24
N GLY A 181 -21.02 30.97 11.02
CA GLY A 181 -21.93 31.66 11.94
C GLY A 181 -21.37 31.89 13.34
N ALA A 182 -20.19 31.36 13.68
CA ALA A 182 -19.62 31.46 15.02
C ALA A 182 -18.87 32.79 15.25
N THR A 183 -18.91 33.30 16.47
CA THR A 183 -18.11 34.45 16.92
C THR A 183 -17.04 33.99 17.92
N ALA A 184 -15.77 34.15 17.57
CA ALA A 184 -14.62 33.76 18.40
C ALA A 184 -13.70 34.97 18.64
N ASN A 185 -13.57 35.41 19.91
CA ASN A 185 -12.77 36.57 20.31
C ASN A 185 -11.67 36.18 21.31
N ALA A 186 -10.40 36.31 20.91
CA ALA A 186 -9.24 36.03 21.74
C ALA A 186 -8.45 37.30 22.06
N GLY A 187 -8.11 37.50 23.34
CA GLY A 187 -7.24 38.61 23.75
C GLY A 187 -5.77 38.46 23.34
N ARG A 188 -5.37 37.29 22.85
CA ARG A 188 -4.09 36.97 22.22
C ARG A 188 -4.32 36.18 20.92
N ASP A 189 -4.22 34.84 20.91
CA ASP A 189 -4.20 34.08 19.66
C ASP A 189 -5.46 33.23 19.44
N VAL A 190 -5.84 33.03 18.17
CA VAL A 190 -6.77 31.96 17.74
C VAL A 190 -5.97 30.95 16.93
N VAL A 191 -5.96 29.69 17.36
CA VAL A 191 -5.18 28.63 16.70
C VAL A 191 -6.07 27.43 16.42
N LEU A 192 -6.18 27.05 15.15
CA LEU A 192 -6.76 25.80 14.69
C LEU A 192 -5.60 24.90 14.22
N PHE A 193 -5.48 23.73 14.83
CA PHE A 193 -4.45 22.75 14.50
C PHE A 193 -5.12 21.40 14.23
N ALA A 194 -5.06 20.94 12.99
CA ALA A 194 -5.51 19.61 12.59
C ALA A 194 -4.30 18.77 12.20
N ASN A 195 -4.14 17.62 12.85
CA ASN A 195 -3.05 16.68 12.62
C ASN A 195 -3.63 15.30 12.27
N GLY A 196 -3.13 14.70 11.20
CA GLY A 196 -3.47 13.35 10.76
C GLY A 196 -2.19 12.54 10.54
N VAL A 197 -2.05 11.42 11.25
CA VAL A 197 -0.92 10.50 11.10
C VAL A 197 -1.44 9.10 10.82
N VAL A 198 -0.98 8.49 9.74
CA VAL A 198 -1.27 7.09 9.41
C VAL A 198 0.04 6.36 9.15
N GLN A 199 0.28 5.27 9.87
CA GLN A 199 1.35 4.32 9.59
C GLN A 199 0.75 2.94 9.39
N LEU A 200 0.90 2.38 8.19
CA LEU A 200 0.40 1.05 7.84
C LEU A 200 1.52 0.16 7.32
N VAL A 201 1.66 -1.01 7.92
CA VAL A 201 2.49 -2.10 7.41
C VAL A 201 1.58 -3.31 7.15
N ASN A 202 1.39 -3.66 5.89
CA ASN A 202 0.57 -4.76 5.42
C ASN A 202 1.45 -5.78 4.70
N LEU A 203 1.68 -6.93 5.33
CA LEU A 203 2.60 -7.95 4.84
C LEU A 203 1.86 -9.26 4.62
N THR A 204 2.00 -9.84 3.44
CA THR A 204 1.52 -11.18 3.13
C THR A 204 2.61 -12.04 2.51
N GLY A 205 2.60 -13.34 2.79
CA GLY A 205 3.54 -14.22 2.10
C GLY A 205 3.68 -15.62 2.67
N GLY A 206 4.59 -16.37 2.05
CA GLY A 206 5.06 -17.66 2.54
C GLY A 206 5.39 -18.65 1.42
N VAL A 207 5.90 -19.82 1.79
CA VAL A 207 6.45 -20.79 0.85
C VAL A 207 5.53 -21.99 0.69
N ALA A 208 5.00 -22.29 -0.50
CA ALA A 208 4.29 -23.54 -0.80
C ALA A 208 5.28 -24.63 -1.21
N ALA A 209 5.09 -25.86 -0.74
CA ALA A 209 5.86 -27.02 -1.18
C ALA A 209 4.93 -28.20 -1.45
N GLY A 210 5.19 -28.94 -2.54
CA GLY A 210 4.52 -30.19 -2.87
C GLY A 210 5.25 -30.94 -3.98
N ALA A 211 5.47 -32.25 -3.83
CA ALA A 211 6.35 -33.02 -4.71
C ALA A 211 5.97 -32.89 -6.20
N ALA A 212 4.69 -33.06 -6.53
CA ALA A 212 4.18 -33.03 -7.91
C ALA A 212 3.56 -31.68 -8.31
N LEU A 213 3.01 -30.93 -7.35
CA LEU A 213 2.39 -29.63 -7.59
C LEU A 213 2.57 -28.70 -6.40
N GLY A 214 3.14 -27.52 -6.64
CA GLY A 214 3.20 -26.41 -5.71
C GLY A 214 2.48 -25.18 -6.27
N ILE A 215 1.60 -24.57 -5.48
CA ILE A 215 0.94 -23.30 -5.82
C ILE A 215 1.03 -22.37 -4.61
N GLY A 216 1.70 -21.24 -4.78
CA GLY A 216 1.78 -20.15 -3.81
C GLY A 216 1.16 -18.89 -4.39
N ALA A 217 0.27 -18.26 -3.63
CA ALA A 217 -0.22 -16.94 -3.99
C ALA A 217 -0.35 -16.06 -2.74
N SER A 218 0.02 -14.79 -2.86
CA SER A 218 -0.25 -13.83 -1.80
C SER A 218 -0.73 -12.49 -2.34
N ALA A 219 -1.50 -11.76 -1.52
CA ALA A 219 -1.90 -10.40 -1.84
C ALA A 219 -2.01 -9.50 -0.61
N SER A 220 -1.37 -8.34 -0.70
CA SER A 220 -1.51 -7.23 0.25
C SER A 220 -2.20 -6.06 -0.43
N LEU A 221 -3.41 -5.73 0.03
CA LEU A 221 -4.23 -4.65 -0.49
C LEU A 221 -4.50 -3.63 0.61
N SER A 222 -4.20 -2.36 0.34
CA SER A 222 -4.40 -1.25 1.27
C SER A 222 -5.19 -0.13 0.60
N GLU A 223 -6.33 0.22 1.19
CA GLU A 223 -7.24 1.30 0.75
C GLU A 223 -7.34 2.33 1.87
N ILE A 224 -6.76 3.51 1.65
CA ILE A 224 -6.49 4.49 2.70
C ILE A 224 -7.06 5.84 2.29
N ASP A 225 -7.96 6.37 3.11
CA ASP A 225 -8.54 7.70 2.96
C ASP A 225 -8.18 8.55 4.18
N VAL A 226 -7.37 9.59 3.97
CA VAL A 226 -6.94 10.52 5.02
C VAL A 226 -7.49 11.91 4.75
N ARG A 227 -8.18 12.48 5.73
CA ARG A 227 -8.73 13.84 5.65
C ARG A 227 -8.38 14.67 6.88
N THR A 228 -7.48 15.63 6.70
CA THR A 228 -7.04 16.57 7.73
C THR A 228 -7.44 17.99 7.35
N VAL A 229 -8.24 18.65 8.20
CA VAL A 229 -8.85 19.95 7.88
C VAL A 229 -8.77 20.92 9.05
N ALA A 230 -8.11 22.06 8.86
CA ALA A 230 -8.21 23.24 9.70
C ALA A 230 -9.03 24.30 8.96
N LEU A 231 -10.24 24.62 9.43
CA LEU A 231 -11.19 25.44 8.69
C LEU A 231 -11.83 26.52 9.56
N ILE A 232 -11.72 27.78 9.16
CA ILE A 232 -12.59 28.87 9.61
C ILE A 232 -13.63 29.06 8.50
N GLY A 233 -14.90 28.82 8.80
CA GLY A 233 -16.01 28.75 7.84
C GLY A 233 -16.61 27.35 7.70
N ASP A 234 -17.44 27.20 6.67
CA ASP A 234 -18.19 25.97 6.41
C ASP A 234 -17.66 25.21 5.18
N PRO A 235 -17.53 23.87 5.26
CA PRO A 235 -17.03 23.04 4.17
C PRO A 235 -18.02 22.94 2.99
N GLU A 236 -19.32 23.19 3.23
CA GLU A 236 -20.39 23.05 2.24
C GLU A 236 -20.91 24.38 1.66
N SER A 237 -20.39 25.53 2.12
CA SER A 237 -20.77 26.85 1.61
C SER A 237 -20.10 27.17 0.26
N ALA A 238 -20.15 26.23 -0.69
CA ALA A 238 -19.93 26.47 -2.12
C ALA A 238 -21.26 26.90 -2.77
N GLY A 239 -21.64 28.18 -2.60
CA GLY A 239 -22.67 28.80 -3.47
C GLY A 239 -23.97 29.29 -2.82
N GLY A 240 -24.02 29.57 -1.51
CA GLY A 240 -25.28 29.93 -0.82
C GLY A 240 -25.51 31.40 -0.46
N THR A 241 -24.47 32.16 -0.10
CA THR A 241 -24.63 33.56 0.37
C THR A 241 -23.56 34.47 -0.22
N THR A 242 -23.99 35.57 -0.83
CA THR A 242 -23.10 36.63 -1.34
C THR A 242 -22.56 37.45 -0.18
N GLY A 243 -21.43 37.03 0.42
CA GLY A 243 -20.71 37.76 1.47
C GLY A 243 -20.27 36.88 2.64
N PRO A 244 -19.40 37.40 3.53
CA PRO A 244 -19.02 36.68 4.75
C PRO A 244 -20.26 36.36 5.59
N GLY A 245 -20.28 35.16 6.18
CA GLY A 245 -21.25 34.69 7.15
C GLY A 245 -21.35 35.62 8.35
N SER A 246 -22.41 35.43 9.16
CA SER A 246 -22.71 36.32 10.29
C SER A 246 -21.69 36.25 11.44
N GLY A 247 -20.80 35.26 11.42
CA GLY A 247 -19.74 35.05 12.39
C GLY A 247 -18.50 35.90 12.15
N SER A 248 -17.59 35.90 13.13
CA SER A 248 -16.30 36.58 13.06
C SER A 248 -15.25 35.92 13.93
N VAL A 249 -13.99 36.00 13.51
CA VAL A 249 -12.85 35.55 14.32
C VAL A 249 -11.91 36.74 14.55
N THR A 250 -11.72 37.11 15.81
CA THR A 250 -10.86 38.24 16.20
C THR A 250 -9.80 37.81 17.20
N ALA A 251 -8.54 38.18 16.95
CA ALA A 251 -7.40 37.94 17.82
C ALA A 251 -6.56 39.22 17.94
N ASN A 252 -6.23 39.67 19.16
CA ASN A 252 -5.28 40.80 19.31
C ASN A 252 -3.82 40.40 18.96
N GLY A 253 -3.54 39.09 18.95
CA GLY A 253 -2.32 38.46 18.48
C GLY A 253 -2.51 37.89 17.09
N SER A 254 -2.14 36.63 16.88
CA SER A 254 -2.21 35.97 15.58
C SER A 254 -3.42 35.05 15.45
N VAL A 255 -3.87 34.89 14.20
CA VAL A 255 -4.79 33.80 13.81
C VAL A 255 -4.00 32.81 12.97
N ARG A 256 -4.00 31.54 13.36
CA ARG A 256 -3.25 30.48 12.68
C ARG A 256 -4.13 29.26 12.42
N LEU A 257 -4.08 28.78 11.18
CA LEU A 257 -4.66 27.52 10.76
C LEU A 257 -3.51 26.66 10.24
N ASP A 258 -3.28 25.53 10.91
CA ASP A 258 -2.30 24.55 10.49
C ASP A 258 -3.01 23.22 10.27
N SER A 259 -2.86 22.67 9.07
CA SER A 259 -3.32 21.33 8.70
C SER A 259 -2.11 20.52 8.27
N VAL A 260 -1.82 19.43 8.99
CA VAL A 260 -0.63 18.61 8.77
C VAL A 260 -1.03 17.15 8.65
N SER A 261 -0.65 16.52 7.55
CA SER A 261 -0.81 15.08 7.35
C SER A 261 0.53 14.41 7.13
N ASN A 262 0.69 13.23 7.74
CA ASN A 262 1.82 12.33 7.50
C ASN A 262 1.28 10.91 7.27
N THR A 263 1.50 10.38 6.08
CA THR A 263 0.97 9.07 5.67
C THR A 263 2.09 8.17 5.20
N GLU A 264 2.26 7.03 5.86
CA GLU A 264 3.27 6.02 5.53
C GLU A 264 2.56 4.67 5.32
N VAL A 265 2.66 4.11 4.11
CA VAL A 265 2.00 2.85 3.75
C VAL A 265 2.98 1.90 3.10
N LEU A 266 3.15 0.73 3.68
CA LEU A 266 3.93 -0.36 3.13
C LEU A 266 3.03 -1.57 2.89
N SER A 267 2.80 -1.90 1.63
CA SER A 267 2.16 -3.16 1.22
C SER A 267 3.20 -4.06 0.58
N MET A 268 3.41 -5.25 1.15
CA MET A 268 4.36 -6.21 0.62
C MET A 268 3.77 -7.61 0.51
N SER A 269 3.98 -8.25 -0.64
CA SER A 269 3.51 -9.60 -0.91
C SER A 269 4.65 -10.47 -1.42
N VAL A 270 4.99 -11.54 -0.72
CA VAL A 270 6.10 -12.42 -1.11
C VAL A 270 5.74 -13.89 -0.98
N SER A 271 5.64 -14.61 -2.10
CA SER A 271 5.42 -16.05 -2.11
C SER A 271 6.61 -16.82 -2.66
N GLY A 272 6.81 -18.01 -2.11
CA GLY A 272 7.74 -19.01 -2.62
C GLY A 272 6.99 -20.26 -3.04
N THR A 273 7.45 -21.00 -4.05
CA THR A 273 6.89 -22.30 -4.41
C THR A 273 7.96 -23.33 -4.74
N GLY A 274 7.86 -24.53 -4.18
CA GLY A 274 8.71 -25.68 -4.47
C GLY A 274 7.91 -26.87 -5.00
N ALA A 275 8.27 -27.37 -6.19
CA ALA A 275 7.71 -28.58 -6.79
C ALA A 275 8.81 -29.51 -7.32
N GLN A 276 9.71 -29.91 -6.43
CA GLN A 276 10.93 -30.66 -6.75
C GLN A 276 10.98 -32.08 -6.16
N GLY A 277 9.83 -32.71 -5.90
CA GLY A 277 9.80 -34.02 -5.24
C GLY A 277 9.76 -35.22 -6.19
N ASP A 278 10.00 -36.38 -5.61
CA ASP A 278 9.83 -37.69 -6.25
C ASP A 278 8.39 -38.19 -6.07
N LEU A 279 7.80 -38.79 -7.11
CA LEU A 279 6.50 -39.43 -6.97
C LEU A 279 6.64 -40.76 -6.19
N GLU A 280 6.21 -40.79 -4.92
CA GLU A 280 6.30 -42.00 -4.10
C GLU A 280 5.37 -43.14 -4.59
N ARG A 281 5.88 -44.37 -4.43
CA ARG A 281 5.40 -45.61 -5.07
C ARG A 281 4.01 -46.04 -4.58
N THR A 282 3.13 -46.44 -5.50
CA THR A 282 1.90 -47.20 -5.18
C THR A 282 1.89 -48.55 -5.90
N GLY A 283 2.80 -49.46 -5.54
CA GLY A 283 2.83 -50.82 -6.11
C GLY A 283 3.99 -51.72 -5.64
N SER A 284 3.78 -53.05 -5.69
CA SER A 284 4.70 -54.10 -5.18
C SER A 284 5.87 -54.48 -6.12
N VAL A 285 6.21 -53.67 -7.12
CA VAL A 285 7.35 -53.97 -8.01
C VAL A 285 8.59 -53.29 -7.46
N ARG A 286 9.68 -54.04 -7.20
CA ARG A 286 10.86 -53.58 -6.45
C ARG A 286 11.95 -52.88 -7.28
N THR A 287 11.81 -52.73 -8.60
CA THR A 287 12.90 -52.22 -9.44
C THR A 287 12.41 -51.29 -10.56
N PHE A 288 12.07 -50.05 -10.21
CA PHE A 288 11.96 -48.92 -11.15
C PHE A 288 12.45 -47.66 -10.42
N GLN A 289 13.25 -46.82 -11.08
CA GLN A 289 13.76 -45.55 -10.52
C GLN A 289 12.59 -44.59 -10.27
N ALA A 290 12.65 -43.79 -9.19
CA ALA A 290 11.69 -42.72 -8.97
C ALA A 290 11.76 -41.73 -10.16
N LEU A 291 10.61 -41.28 -10.65
CA LEU A 291 10.54 -40.26 -11.69
C LEU A 291 10.40 -38.90 -10.99
N GLU A 292 11.41 -38.05 -11.14
CA GLU A 292 11.36 -36.65 -10.73
C GLU A 292 10.29 -35.94 -11.57
N PHE A 293 9.26 -35.37 -10.95
CA PHE A 293 8.15 -34.70 -11.65
C PHE A 293 7.57 -33.57 -10.80
N GLY A 294 7.26 -32.41 -11.40
CA GLY A 294 6.61 -31.34 -10.63
C GLY A 294 6.30 -30.04 -11.39
N PHE A 295 5.12 -29.47 -11.13
CA PHE A 295 4.68 -28.16 -11.64
C PHE A 295 4.60 -27.12 -10.52
N GLY A 296 5.09 -25.90 -10.76
CA GLY A 296 5.09 -24.81 -9.80
C GLY A 296 4.42 -23.54 -10.33
N VAL A 297 3.60 -22.90 -9.50
CA VAL A 297 3.04 -21.56 -9.77
C VAL A 297 3.25 -20.66 -8.55
N SER A 298 3.73 -19.43 -8.78
CA SER A 298 3.84 -18.38 -7.76
C SER A 298 3.24 -17.09 -8.30
N GLY A 299 2.40 -16.42 -7.52
CA GLY A 299 1.75 -15.18 -7.94
C GLY A 299 1.52 -14.22 -6.78
N ASP A 300 2.12 -13.04 -6.83
CA ASP A 300 2.03 -12.05 -5.75
C ASP A 300 1.51 -10.70 -6.19
N VAL A 301 0.70 -10.08 -5.33
CA VAL A 301 0.07 -8.78 -5.59
C VAL A 301 0.28 -7.83 -4.41
N ALA A 302 0.84 -6.67 -4.67
CA ALA A 302 0.87 -5.56 -3.71
C ALA A 302 0.13 -4.35 -4.31
N PHE A 303 -0.85 -3.83 -3.58
CA PHE A 303 -1.70 -2.75 -4.08
C PHE A 303 -1.95 -1.69 -3.01
N ASN A 304 -1.71 -0.43 -3.36
CA ASN A 304 -2.08 0.73 -2.57
C ASN A 304 -3.07 1.60 -3.35
N HIS A 305 -4.22 1.89 -2.78
CA HIS A 305 -5.12 2.98 -3.19
C HIS A 305 -5.18 3.99 -2.06
N VAL A 306 -4.64 5.18 -2.28
CA VAL A 306 -4.44 6.16 -1.20
C VAL A 306 -4.96 7.52 -1.66
N SER A 307 -5.90 8.08 -0.91
CA SER A 307 -6.36 9.45 -1.09
C SER A 307 -6.06 10.28 0.16
N VAL A 308 -5.34 11.39 -0.01
CA VAL A 308 -5.00 12.30 1.10
C VAL A 308 -5.51 13.70 0.79
N THR A 309 -6.29 14.25 1.73
CA THR A 309 -6.84 15.61 1.65
C THR A 309 -6.39 16.40 2.88
N THR A 310 -5.52 17.39 2.67
CA THR A 310 -4.95 18.25 3.69
C THR A 310 -5.34 19.69 3.40
N ILE A 311 -6.30 20.25 4.14
CA ILE A 311 -6.86 21.57 3.87
C ILE A 311 -6.68 22.50 5.07
N ALA A 312 -6.14 23.68 4.83
CA ALA A 312 -6.24 24.84 5.70
C ALA A 312 -7.00 25.93 4.95
N GLU A 313 -8.17 26.34 5.45
CA GLU A 313 -9.03 27.26 4.71
C GLU A 313 -9.73 28.29 5.59
N ILE A 314 -9.88 29.51 5.05
CA ILE A 314 -10.78 30.54 5.58
C ILE A 314 -11.85 30.82 4.53
N ALA A 315 -13.09 30.46 4.83
CA ALA A 315 -14.21 30.58 3.92
C ALA A 315 -15.36 31.36 4.56
N SER A 316 -15.96 32.28 3.79
CA SER A 316 -17.20 32.95 4.18
C SER A 316 -17.14 33.59 5.58
N GLN A 317 -16.02 34.20 6.00
CA GLN A 317 -15.93 34.76 7.35
C GLN A 317 -15.03 36.00 7.42
N SER A 318 -15.32 36.88 8.38
CA SER A 318 -14.45 38.02 8.69
C SER A 318 -13.42 37.61 9.74
N VAL A 319 -12.13 37.77 9.43
CA VAL A 319 -11.00 37.42 10.31
C VAL A 319 -10.12 38.65 10.54
N THR A 320 -9.91 38.99 11.81
CA THR A 320 -9.02 40.10 12.22
C THR A 320 -7.93 39.58 13.16
N ALA A 321 -6.67 39.79 12.78
CA ALA A 321 -5.50 39.45 13.58
C ALA A 321 -4.67 40.71 13.88
N GLY A 322 -4.28 40.91 15.14
CA GLY A 322 -3.46 42.04 15.55
C GLY A 322 -1.96 41.89 15.26
N GLN A 323 -1.48 40.69 14.90
CA GLN A 323 -0.07 40.44 14.54
C GLN A 323 0.09 39.75 13.18
N ALA A 324 -0.34 38.51 13.02
CA ALA A 324 -0.20 37.76 11.77
C ALA A 324 -1.42 36.88 11.49
N LEU A 325 -1.72 36.69 10.21
CA LEU A 325 -2.67 35.69 9.72
C LEU A 325 -1.90 34.63 8.93
N GLU A 326 -1.90 33.40 9.42
CA GLU A 326 -1.14 32.28 8.86
C GLU A 326 -2.09 31.12 8.54
N VAL A 327 -2.07 30.65 7.29
CA VAL A 327 -2.84 29.48 6.82
C VAL A 327 -1.86 28.53 6.14
N THR A 328 -1.63 27.38 6.76
CA THR A 328 -0.60 26.43 6.34
C THR A 328 -1.20 25.03 6.18
N ALA A 329 -1.00 24.43 5.02
CA ALA A 329 -1.32 23.03 4.75
C ALA A 329 -0.03 22.30 4.35
N VAL A 330 0.34 21.24 5.09
CA VAL A 330 1.56 20.46 4.84
C VAL A 330 1.23 18.98 4.77
N ASP A 331 1.71 18.32 3.72
CA ASP A 331 1.49 16.90 3.50
C ASP A 331 2.81 16.19 3.21
N PHE A 332 3.08 15.10 3.94
CA PHE A 332 4.19 14.19 3.68
C PHE A 332 3.62 12.79 3.47
N THR A 333 3.91 12.18 2.33
CA THR A 333 3.39 10.86 2.00
C THR A 333 4.48 9.92 1.47
N GLU A 334 4.68 8.77 2.13
CA GLU A 334 5.59 7.71 1.70
C GLU A 334 4.79 6.44 1.42
N LEU A 335 4.80 5.94 0.17
CA LEU A 335 4.05 4.75 -0.21
C LEU A 335 4.95 3.72 -0.88
N THR A 336 4.97 2.51 -0.34
CA THR A 336 5.67 1.37 -0.93
C THR A 336 4.68 0.26 -1.27
N ALA A 337 4.70 -0.20 -2.52
CA ALA A 337 4.05 -1.43 -2.97
C ALA A 337 5.11 -2.38 -3.53
N ALA A 338 5.30 -3.54 -2.90
CA ALA A 338 6.31 -4.51 -3.30
C ALA A 338 5.74 -5.92 -3.43
N ALA A 339 5.85 -6.53 -4.61
CA ALA A 339 5.43 -7.91 -4.87
C ALA A 339 6.62 -8.76 -5.35
N GLY A 340 6.74 -10.01 -4.88
CA GLY A 340 7.85 -10.87 -5.27
C GLY A 340 7.52 -12.34 -5.17
N GLY A 341 7.46 -13.04 -6.31
CA GLY A 341 7.16 -14.47 -6.36
C GLY A 341 8.34 -15.25 -6.91
N VAL A 342 8.79 -16.29 -6.20
CA VAL A 342 9.89 -17.16 -6.68
C VAL A 342 9.46 -18.61 -6.59
N LEU A 343 9.70 -19.39 -7.64
CA LEU A 343 9.46 -20.82 -7.61
C LEU A 343 10.59 -21.65 -8.20
N PHE A 344 10.68 -22.89 -7.75
CA PHE A 344 11.51 -23.94 -8.36
C PHE A 344 10.66 -25.20 -8.58
N ALA A 345 10.68 -25.75 -9.80
CA ALA A 345 9.92 -26.94 -10.17
C ALA A 345 10.77 -27.96 -10.96
N ASN A 346 10.42 -29.25 -10.92
CA ASN A 346 11.12 -30.25 -11.73
C ASN A 346 10.78 -30.17 -13.23
N HIS A 347 9.54 -29.81 -13.59
CA HIS A 347 9.10 -29.79 -14.99
C HIS A 347 8.77 -28.40 -15.52
N ALA A 348 7.80 -27.69 -14.94
CA ALA A 348 7.52 -26.35 -15.42
C ALA A 348 7.12 -25.39 -14.31
N GLY A 349 7.51 -24.14 -14.50
CA GLY A 349 7.38 -23.08 -13.51
C GLY A 349 6.78 -21.81 -14.09
N LEU A 350 5.77 -21.24 -13.43
CA LEU A 350 5.15 -19.96 -13.77
C LEU A 350 5.21 -18.98 -12.59
N GLY A 351 6.11 -18.01 -12.63
CA GLY A 351 6.30 -16.99 -11.60
C GLY A 351 5.76 -15.63 -12.03
N GLY A 352 5.00 -14.97 -11.16
CA GLY A 352 4.36 -13.69 -11.44
C GLY A 352 4.37 -12.75 -10.24
N ALA A 353 4.64 -11.47 -10.49
CA ALA A 353 4.46 -10.42 -9.49
C ALA A 353 3.79 -9.19 -10.09
N PHE A 354 2.88 -8.57 -9.33
CA PHE A 354 2.22 -7.34 -9.73
C PHE A 354 2.23 -6.35 -8.56
N ALA A 355 2.78 -5.16 -8.79
CA ALA A 355 2.71 -4.07 -7.82
C ALA A 355 2.01 -2.87 -8.43
N SER A 356 1.10 -2.24 -7.69
CA SER A 356 0.40 -1.07 -8.19
C SER A 356 0.06 -0.06 -7.10
N GLN A 357 0.12 1.21 -7.50
CA GLN A 357 -0.19 2.35 -6.64
C GLN A 357 -1.13 3.30 -7.40
N ASP A 358 -2.26 3.64 -6.79
CA ASP A 358 -3.16 4.72 -7.21
C ASP A 358 -3.20 5.75 -6.08
N PHE A 359 -2.57 6.89 -6.30
CA PHE A 359 -2.39 7.92 -5.29
C PHE A 359 -3.05 9.24 -5.72
N ARG A 360 -3.93 9.77 -4.87
CA ARG A 360 -4.56 11.08 -5.05
C ARG A 360 -4.26 11.98 -3.87
N ARG A 361 -3.84 13.22 -4.15
CA ARG A 361 -3.57 14.20 -3.10
C ARG A 361 -4.17 15.56 -3.41
N GLN A 362 -4.74 16.18 -2.37
CA GLN A 362 -5.13 17.59 -2.35
C GLN A 362 -4.55 18.27 -1.11
N THR A 363 -3.56 19.13 -1.30
CA THR A 363 -3.00 19.98 -0.25
C THR A 363 -3.34 21.43 -0.54
N ARG A 364 -4.20 22.06 0.27
CA ARG A 364 -4.72 23.41 -0.02
C ARG A 364 -4.63 24.34 1.17
N ALA A 365 -3.99 25.49 0.99
CA ALA A 365 -3.99 26.61 1.90
C ALA A 365 -4.66 27.81 1.20
N ARG A 366 -5.94 28.08 1.50
CA ARG A 366 -6.70 29.06 0.71
C ARG A 366 -7.66 29.91 1.51
N THR A 367 -8.10 31.01 0.89
CA THR A 367 -9.19 31.83 1.40
C THR A 367 -10.30 31.94 0.35
N ARG A 368 -11.52 32.25 0.76
CA ARG A 368 -12.64 32.49 -0.16
C ARG A 368 -13.74 33.28 0.54
N ASP A 369 -14.42 34.18 -0.15
CA ASP A 369 -15.61 34.86 0.40
C ASP A 369 -15.38 35.56 1.76
N SER A 370 -14.14 35.98 2.02
CA SER A 370 -13.69 36.35 3.35
C SER A 370 -13.13 37.78 3.39
N VAL A 371 -13.24 38.41 4.56
CA VAL A 371 -12.62 39.72 4.83
C VAL A 371 -11.50 39.52 5.84
N LEU A 372 -10.28 39.88 5.46
CA LEU A 372 -9.07 39.63 6.22
C LEU A 372 -8.42 40.96 6.61
N ILE A 373 -8.11 41.14 7.89
CA ILE A 373 -7.38 42.30 8.40
C ILE A 373 -6.23 41.80 9.26
N SER A 374 -4.98 42.07 8.87
CA SER A 374 -3.80 41.71 9.65
C SER A 374 -2.57 42.54 9.29
N PRO A 375 -1.54 42.63 10.15
CA PRO A 375 -0.27 43.21 9.75
C PRO A 375 0.52 42.38 8.71
N SER A 376 0.32 41.06 8.68
CA SER A 376 0.90 40.19 7.66
C SER A 376 -0.03 39.04 7.34
N LEU A 377 0.03 38.55 6.09
CA LEU A 377 -0.72 37.38 5.62
C LEU A 377 0.23 36.38 4.97
N ALA A 378 0.17 35.11 5.38
CA ALA A 378 0.87 34.02 4.74
C ALA A 378 -0.09 32.85 4.46
N LEU A 379 -0.16 32.44 3.20
CA LEU A 379 -0.81 31.21 2.74
C LEU A 379 0.28 30.28 2.21
N ARG A 380 0.42 29.09 2.80
CA ARG A 380 1.46 28.12 2.43
C ARG A 380 0.89 26.74 2.23
N ALA A 381 1.07 26.18 1.05
CA ALA A 381 0.77 24.78 0.77
C ALA A 381 2.06 24.06 0.40
N GLN A 382 2.40 23.00 1.13
CA GLN A 382 3.59 22.21 0.90
C GLN A 382 3.22 20.73 0.78
N SER A 383 3.75 20.06 -0.24
CA SER A 383 3.64 18.62 -0.37
C SER A 383 4.95 17.96 -0.76
N ASP A 384 5.20 16.78 -0.19
CA ASP A 384 6.40 15.97 -0.42
C ASP A 384 6.00 14.49 -0.48
N ASP A 385 6.32 13.83 -1.59
CA ASP A 385 6.02 12.41 -1.82
C ASP A 385 7.28 11.59 -2.08
N ASP A 386 7.33 10.38 -1.51
CA ASP A 386 8.28 9.34 -1.90
C ASP A 386 7.55 8.02 -2.19
N LEU A 387 7.46 7.66 -3.47
CA LEU A 387 6.72 6.50 -3.93
C LEU A 387 7.69 5.43 -4.44
N LEU A 388 7.56 4.21 -3.93
CA LEU A 388 8.35 3.04 -4.33
C LEU A 388 7.45 1.91 -4.83
N THR A 389 7.60 1.52 -6.09
CA THR A 389 6.84 0.41 -6.67
C THR A 389 7.80 -0.67 -7.16
N LEU A 390 7.72 -1.88 -6.59
CA LEU A 390 8.64 -2.98 -6.88
C LEU A 390 7.87 -4.26 -7.24
N SER A 391 8.21 -4.88 -8.36
CA SER A 391 7.76 -6.24 -8.65
C SER A 391 8.90 -7.12 -9.16
N GLU A 392 8.97 -8.35 -8.65
CA GLU A 392 9.95 -9.36 -9.10
C GLU A 392 9.28 -10.70 -9.37
N GLY A 393 9.30 -11.15 -10.62
CA GLY A 393 8.85 -12.48 -11.02
C GLY A 393 10.03 -13.45 -11.18
N GLY A 394 10.06 -14.53 -10.40
CA GLY A 394 11.12 -15.54 -10.45
C GLY A 394 10.58 -16.93 -10.79
N SER A 395 11.20 -17.60 -11.77
CA SER A 395 10.85 -18.98 -12.13
C SER A 395 12.06 -19.85 -12.46
N GLY A 396 12.20 -20.95 -11.73
CA GLY A 396 13.20 -21.98 -11.98
C GLY A 396 12.55 -23.31 -12.36
N ALA A 397 13.07 -23.99 -13.38
CA ALA A 397 12.69 -25.36 -13.71
C ALA A 397 13.89 -26.26 -13.98
N VAL A 398 13.82 -27.54 -13.63
CA VAL A 398 14.87 -28.51 -14.02
C VAL A 398 14.72 -28.86 -15.49
N ALA A 399 13.53 -29.29 -15.91
CA ALA A 399 13.20 -29.64 -17.29
C ALA A 399 12.23 -28.62 -17.94
N ASN A 400 11.79 -28.90 -19.17
CA ASN A 400 10.79 -28.20 -19.98
C ASN A 400 10.84 -26.66 -20.00
N ALA A 401 10.11 -25.98 -19.12
CA ALA A 401 9.77 -24.57 -19.30
C ALA A 401 9.79 -23.78 -18.00
N ALA A 402 10.48 -22.64 -18.02
CA ALA A 402 10.41 -21.63 -16.97
C ALA A 402 9.84 -20.34 -17.55
N VAL A 403 8.76 -19.82 -16.96
CA VAL A 403 8.17 -18.54 -17.35
C VAL A 403 8.08 -17.65 -16.14
N ALA A 404 8.59 -16.42 -16.26
CA ALA A 404 8.47 -15.42 -15.24
C ALA A 404 7.94 -14.11 -15.83
N GLY A 405 7.22 -13.34 -15.03
CA GLY A 405 6.90 -11.99 -15.42
C GLY A 405 6.56 -11.10 -14.26
N SER A 406 6.66 -9.81 -14.50
CA SER A 406 6.28 -8.83 -13.50
C SER A 406 5.69 -7.59 -14.15
N ALA A 407 4.82 -6.92 -13.42
CA ALA A 407 4.22 -5.69 -13.89
C ALA A 407 4.07 -4.68 -12.75
N ASN A 408 4.45 -3.44 -13.04
CA ASN A 408 4.19 -2.29 -12.20
C ASN A 408 3.20 -1.35 -12.87
N PHE A 409 2.24 -0.84 -12.10
CA PHE A 409 1.36 0.23 -12.53
C PHE A 409 1.21 1.30 -11.45
N THR A 410 1.74 2.49 -11.71
CA THR A 410 1.62 3.64 -10.81
C THR A 410 0.82 4.76 -11.47
N ALA A 411 -0.22 5.24 -10.79
CA ALA A 411 -1.00 6.40 -11.18
C ALA A 411 -1.03 7.42 -10.04
N THR A 412 -0.68 8.68 -10.33
CA THR A 412 -0.73 9.76 -9.34
C THR A 412 -1.53 10.95 -9.86
N SER A 413 -2.30 11.59 -8.97
CA SER A 413 -2.97 12.88 -9.25
C SER A 413 -2.87 13.78 -8.02
N SER A 414 -2.13 14.86 -8.16
CA SER A 414 -1.58 15.61 -7.03
C SER A 414 -1.77 17.10 -7.23
N VAL A 415 -2.49 17.76 -6.33
CA VAL A 415 -2.69 19.22 -6.35
C VAL A 415 -2.19 19.84 -5.06
N THR A 416 -1.28 20.80 -5.17
CA THR A 416 -0.80 21.66 -4.07
C THR A 416 -1.17 23.10 -4.39
N GLU A 417 -2.01 23.72 -3.57
CA GLU A 417 -2.59 25.02 -3.87
C GLU A 417 -2.46 25.98 -2.70
N ALA A 418 -1.80 27.11 -2.91
CA ALA A 418 -1.91 28.29 -2.06
C ALA A 418 -2.69 29.37 -2.81
N SER A 419 -3.82 29.84 -2.26
CA SER A 419 -4.62 30.84 -3.01
C SER A 419 -5.37 31.84 -2.15
N LEU A 420 -5.30 33.11 -2.57
CA LEU A 420 -6.27 34.13 -2.19
C LEU A 420 -7.47 33.96 -3.12
N GLY A 421 -8.45 33.16 -2.71
CA GLY A 421 -9.57 32.77 -3.55
C GLY A 421 -10.61 33.87 -3.75
N GLU A 422 -11.63 33.56 -4.56
CA GLU A 422 -12.60 34.53 -5.06
C GLU A 422 -13.26 35.35 -3.95
N ARG A 423 -13.49 36.64 -4.25
CA ARG A 423 -14.18 37.58 -3.36
C ARG A 423 -13.54 37.72 -1.97
N THR A 424 -12.25 37.41 -1.84
CA THR A 424 -11.47 37.72 -0.65
C THR A 424 -11.07 39.18 -0.67
N GLY A 425 -11.45 39.94 0.37
CA GLY A 425 -10.92 41.28 0.63
C GLY A 425 -9.86 41.23 1.72
N ALA A 426 -8.63 41.65 1.44
CA ALA A 426 -7.53 41.62 2.39
C ALA A 426 -6.91 43.01 2.58
N THR A 427 -6.93 43.53 3.81
CA THR A 427 -6.25 44.78 4.20
C THR A 427 -5.07 44.44 5.10
N ILE A 428 -3.85 44.59 4.56
CA ILE A 428 -2.61 44.07 5.13
C ILE A 428 -1.60 45.20 5.36
N ALA A 429 -1.26 45.49 6.62
CA ALA A 429 -0.33 46.60 6.93
C ALA A 429 1.16 46.30 6.60
N GLY A 430 1.43 45.14 5.99
CA GLY A 430 2.76 44.63 5.70
C GLY A 430 2.74 43.72 4.48
N GLY A 431 3.51 42.64 4.50
CA GLY A 431 3.65 41.74 3.36
C GLY A 431 2.56 40.66 3.27
N VAL A 432 2.29 40.23 2.04
CA VAL A 432 1.46 39.08 1.69
C VAL A 432 2.34 38.02 1.04
N LEU A 433 2.27 36.79 1.51
CA LEU A 433 2.92 35.63 0.92
C LEU A 433 1.86 34.59 0.51
N VAL A 434 1.89 34.16 -0.74
CA VAL A 434 1.12 33.03 -1.26
C VAL A 434 2.10 32.06 -1.90
N ASP A 435 2.39 30.96 -1.21
CA ASP A 435 3.48 30.05 -1.56
C ASP A 435 3.00 28.60 -1.67
N SER A 436 3.22 27.99 -2.83
CA SER A 436 2.91 26.60 -3.11
C SER A 436 4.19 25.85 -3.51
N GLN A 437 4.53 24.79 -2.78
CA GLN A 437 5.72 23.98 -3.01
C GLN A 437 5.34 22.51 -3.08
N ALA A 438 5.78 21.83 -4.13
CA ALA A 438 5.53 20.42 -4.37
C ALA A 438 6.83 19.72 -4.82
N ASP A 439 7.23 18.65 -4.14
CA ASP A 439 8.39 17.82 -4.48
C ASP A 439 7.98 16.34 -4.47
N HIS A 440 7.90 15.69 -5.63
CA HIS A 440 7.39 14.32 -5.76
C HIS A 440 8.44 13.38 -6.35
N GLY A 441 8.67 12.27 -5.66
CA GLY A 441 9.55 11.19 -6.09
C GLY A 441 8.76 9.92 -6.44
N LEU A 442 9.13 9.29 -7.55
CA LEU A 442 8.71 7.94 -7.89
C LEU A 442 9.93 7.11 -8.31
N ASP A 443 10.16 6.00 -7.62
CA ASP A 443 11.09 4.96 -8.04
C ASP A 443 10.29 3.67 -8.30
N SER A 444 10.24 3.24 -9.56
CA SER A 444 9.53 2.03 -10.00
C SER A 444 10.47 1.05 -10.67
N VAL A 445 10.44 -0.22 -10.24
CA VAL A 445 11.27 -1.30 -10.78
C VAL A 445 10.45 -2.57 -10.97
N ALA A 446 10.32 -3.02 -12.22
CA ALA A 446 9.76 -4.31 -12.59
C ALA A 446 10.88 -5.22 -13.10
N GLY A 447 11.19 -6.27 -12.36
CA GLY A 447 12.20 -7.26 -12.69
C GLY A 447 11.60 -8.65 -12.87
N ALA A 448 12.17 -9.45 -13.76
CA ALA A 448 11.82 -10.87 -13.81
C ALA A 448 12.99 -11.71 -14.31
N ASN A 449 13.07 -12.92 -13.77
CA ASN A 449 14.12 -13.89 -14.06
C ASN A 449 13.51 -15.28 -14.25
N ALA A 450 13.82 -15.93 -15.36
CA ALA A 450 13.49 -17.34 -15.58
C ALA A 450 14.72 -18.14 -15.98
N ALA A 451 14.87 -19.33 -15.43
CA ALA A 451 15.97 -20.23 -15.75
C ALA A 451 15.54 -21.69 -15.80
N ASN A 452 16.08 -22.46 -16.74
CA ASN A 452 16.00 -23.92 -16.70
C ASN A 452 17.34 -24.60 -17.04
N ALA A 453 17.56 -25.79 -16.45
CA ALA A 453 18.82 -26.52 -16.56
C ALA A 453 18.88 -27.52 -17.72
N ASN A 454 17.76 -28.18 -18.02
CA ASN A 454 17.58 -29.18 -19.09
C ASN A 454 16.24 -28.93 -19.82
N GLY A 455 15.83 -27.67 -19.96
CA GLY A 455 14.54 -27.28 -20.53
C GLY A 455 14.66 -26.75 -21.95
N PHE A 456 13.54 -26.74 -22.67
CA PHE A 456 13.48 -26.23 -24.05
C PHE A 456 12.99 -24.77 -24.14
N PHE A 457 12.50 -24.17 -23.05
CA PHE A 457 11.91 -22.83 -23.08
C PHE A 457 12.12 -22.01 -21.79
N SER A 458 12.66 -20.80 -21.93
CA SER A 458 12.65 -19.79 -20.87
C SER A 458 12.01 -18.50 -21.38
N GLY A 459 10.85 -18.11 -20.83
CA GLY A 459 10.09 -16.93 -21.25
C GLY A 459 10.04 -15.89 -20.15
N VAL A 460 10.39 -14.64 -20.45
CA VAL A 460 10.32 -13.56 -19.47
C VAL A 460 9.69 -12.31 -20.08
N ALA A 461 8.80 -11.66 -19.35
CA ALA A 461 8.22 -10.38 -19.73
C ALA A 461 8.08 -9.46 -18.52
N THR A 462 8.52 -8.21 -18.65
CA THR A 462 8.29 -7.17 -17.64
C THR A 462 7.66 -5.93 -18.25
N VAL A 463 6.82 -5.26 -17.47
CA VAL A 463 6.22 -3.97 -17.83
C VAL A 463 6.27 -3.05 -16.61
N ASP A 464 6.80 -1.85 -16.80
CA ASP A 464 6.69 -0.77 -15.82
C ASP A 464 5.96 0.41 -16.46
N LEU A 465 4.83 0.81 -15.88
CA LEU A 465 4.01 1.91 -16.37
C LEU A 465 3.72 2.91 -15.24
N ALA A 466 4.02 4.18 -15.49
CA ALA A 466 3.72 5.27 -14.58
C ALA A 466 2.98 6.40 -15.31
N ALA A 467 1.87 6.87 -14.73
CA ALA A 467 1.11 8.03 -15.19
C ALA A 467 1.01 9.03 -14.03
N LEU A 468 1.71 10.15 -14.14
CA LEU A 468 1.79 11.16 -13.07
C LEU A 468 1.14 12.47 -13.53
N ASP A 469 0.24 12.98 -12.71
CA ASP A 469 -0.39 14.29 -12.87
C ASP A 469 -0.14 15.10 -11.59
N ALA A 470 0.63 16.19 -11.70
CA ALA A 470 0.98 17.03 -10.57
C ALA A 470 0.80 18.51 -10.92
N ALA A 471 0.20 19.26 -10.01
CA ALA A 471 0.02 20.71 -10.12
C ALA A 471 0.39 21.39 -8.80
N ALA A 472 1.36 22.29 -8.85
CA ALA A 472 1.52 23.33 -7.84
C ALA A 472 0.89 24.63 -8.36
N LEU A 473 0.04 25.24 -7.55
CA LEU A 473 -0.71 26.45 -7.89
C LEU A 473 -0.52 27.48 -6.78
N ALA A 474 -0.02 28.66 -7.13
CA ALA A 474 -0.07 29.84 -6.27
C ALA A 474 -0.71 30.99 -7.03
N PHE A 475 -1.83 31.52 -6.53
CA PHE A 475 -2.54 32.59 -7.24
C PHE A 475 -3.43 33.46 -6.34
N ILE A 476 -3.80 34.60 -6.91
CA ILE A 476 -4.85 35.49 -6.40
C ILE A 476 -6.00 35.39 -7.41
N ALA A 477 -7.17 34.97 -6.96
CA ALA A 477 -8.32 34.68 -7.81
C ALA A 477 -9.04 35.94 -8.31
N GLY A 478 -9.94 35.78 -9.26
CA GLY A 478 -10.83 36.85 -9.72
C GLY A 478 -11.68 37.41 -8.58
N GLU A 479 -11.94 38.71 -8.60
CA GLU A 479 -12.72 39.44 -7.58
C GLU A 479 -12.08 39.49 -6.18
N ALA A 480 -10.87 38.97 -5.99
CA ALA A 480 -10.09 39.26 -4.80
C ALA A 480 -9.56 40.70 -4.85
N ASP A 481 -9.60 41.40 -3.71
CA ASP A 481 -9.10 42.76 -3.52
C ASP A 481 -8.08 42.76 -2.39
N ILE A 482 -6.86 43.22 -2.68
CA ILE A 482 -5.73 43.18 -1.74
C ILE A 482 -5.14 44.58 -1.63
N ASP A 483 -5.21 45.13 -0.43
CA ASP A 483 -4.57 46.39 -0.05
C ASP A 483 -3.41 46.06 0.90
N ALA A 484 -2.19 46.00 0.39
CA ALA A 484 -0.99 45.67 1.16
C ALA A 484 0.00 46.84 1.18
N ASP A 485 0.44 47.27 2.37
CA ASP A 485 1.48 48.30 2.52
C ASP A 485 2.89 47.77 2.13
N GLY A 486 3.09 46.45 2.18
CA GLY A 486 4.33 45.75 1.85
C GLY A 486 4.29 45.00 0.52
N SER A 487 5.27 44.11 0.31
CA SER A 487 5.34 43.27 -0.89
C SER A 487 4.24 42.20 -0.90
N VAL A 488 3.74 41.89 -2.10
CA VAL A 488 2.89 40.72 -2.37
C VAL A 488 3.72 39.72 -3.17
N ASP A 489 4.12 38.63 -2.52
CA ASP A 489 4.91 37.56 -3.12
C ASP A 489 4.00 36.35 -3.41
N VAL A 490 3.98 35.91 -4.67
CA VAL A 490 3.20 34.75 -5.12
C VAL A 490 4.15 33.78 -5.81
N THR A 491 4.38 32.61 -5.21
CA THR A 491 5.40 31.64 -5.63
C THR A 491 4.82 30.24 -5.76
N SER A 492 5.12 29.58 -6.88
CA SER A 492 4.75 28.19 -7.13
C SER A 492 6.00 27.44 -7.59
N ASP A 493 6.36 26.37 -6.89
CA ASP A 493 7.47 25.47 -7.22
C ASP A 493 6.95 24.03 -7.29
N LEU A 494 7.27 23.33 -8.38
CA LEU A 494 6.94 21.92 -8.58
C LEU A 494 8.19 21.20 -9.09
N LYS A 495 8.58 20.14 -8.38
CA LYS A 495 9.67 19.26 -8.74
C LYS A 495 9.16 17.83 -8.78
N ASP A 496 9.40 17.15 -9.91
CA ASP A 496 9.11 15.73 -10.06
C ASP A 496 10.41 14.99 -10.40
N ARG A 497 10.66 13.89 -9.68
CA ARG A 497 11.72 12.92 -9.99
C ARG A 497 11.09 11.57 -10.25
N VAL A 498 11.34 11.00 -11.43
CA VAL A 498 10.85 9.66 -11.79
C VAL A 498 12.00 8.78 -12.25
N THR A 499 12.15 7.62 -11.61
CA THR A 499 12.97 6.50 -12.07
C THR A 499 12.03 5.35 -12.42
N SER A 500 12.14 4.85 -13.64
CA SER A 500 11.34 3.71 -14.14
C SER A 500 12.27 2.71 -14.79
N ILE A 501 12.24 1.47 -14.30
CA ILE A 501 13.14 0.39 -14.72
C ILE A 501 12.30 -0.86 -14.99
N SER A 502 12.47 -1.43 -16.18
CA SER A 502 11.93 -2.74 -16.53
C SER A 502 13.09 -3.61 -17.04
N ALA A 503 13.35 -4.73 -16.38
CA ALA A 503 14.42 -5.66 -16.76
C ALA A 503 13.93 -7.10 -16.75
N ALA A 504 14.39 -7.89 -17.71
CA ALA A 504 13.96 -9.28 -17.88
C ALA A 504 15.15 -10.14 -18.31
N ALA A 505 15.36 -11.29 -17.67
CA ALA A 505 16.43 -12.22 -18.05
C ALA A 505 15.93 -13.67 -18.07
N GLY A 506 16.03 -14.31 -19.23
CA GLY A 506 15.68 -15.72 -19.43
C GLY A 506 16.90 -16.54 -19.82
N GLN A 507 17.08 -17.70 -19.21
CA GLN A 507 18.12 -18.67 -19.57
C GLN A 507 17.52 -20.07 -19.73
N SER A 508 17.86 -20.73 -20.83
CA SER A 508 17.55 -22.15 -21.03
C SER A 508 18.81 -22.89 -21.41
N ASP A 509 19.24 -23.82 -20.57
CA ASP A 509 20.32 -24.73 -20.89
C ASP A 509 19.70 -25.97 -21.55
N LEU A 510 20.01 -26.16 -22.83
CA LEU A 510 19.59 -27.33 -23.60
C LEU A 510 20.60 -28.45 -23.36
N VAL A 511 20.21 -29.48 -22.62
CA VAL A 511 20.93 -30.74 -22.58
C VAL A 511 19.96 -31.86 -22.99
N GLY A 512 19.93 -32.19 -24.27
CA GLY A 512 19.37 -33.47 -24.72
C GLY A 512 20.32 -34.62 -24.40
N GLU A 513 19.81 -35.85 -24.26
CA GLU A 513 20.68 -37.03 -24.25
C GLU A 513 21.12 -37.35 -25.69
N ALA A 514 22.37 -37.75 -25.87
CA ALA A 514 22.86 -38.18 -27.19
C ALA A 514 21.98 -39.32 -27.74
N THR A 515 21.57 -39.21 -29.00
CA THR A 515 20.81 -40.26 -29.68
C THR A 515 21.61 -41.56 -29.66
N ARG A 516 21.09 -42.59 -29.00
CA ARG A 516 21.70 -43.93 -28.96
C ARG A 516 21.03 -44.87 -29.95
N PHE A 517 21.84 -45.48 -30.80
CA PHE A 517 21.49 -46.57 -31.69
C PHE A 517 21.70 -47.90 -30.97
N TYR A 518 20.66 -48.72 -30.92
CA TYR A 518 20.71 -50.08 -30.42
C TYR A 518 20.46 -51.00 -31.62
N ALA A 519 21.50 -51.66 -32.11
CA ALA A 519 21.37 -52.65 -33.16
C ALA A 519 20.69 -53.91 -32.59
N ASN A 520 19.65 -54.39 -33.27
CA ASN A 520 19.11 -55.73 -33.06
C ASN A 520 20.15 -56.74 -33.56
N ASP A 521 20.73 -57.53 -32.67
CA ASP A 521 21.78 -58.50 -33.00
C ASP A 521 21.23 -59.92 -33.27
N GLU A 522 19.91 -60.03 -33.39
CA GLU A 522 19.16 -61.27 -33.62
C GLU A 522 19.33 -62.34 -32.50
N THR A 523 19.84 -61.96 -31.33
CA THR A 523 20.03 -62.84 -30.18
C THR A 523 19.38 -62.29 -28.90
N GLY A 524 18.68 -63.14 -28.13
CA GLY A 524 18.03 -62.73 -26.87
C GLY A 524 16.67 -62.06 -27.05
N ASP A 525 16.17 -61.40 -25.98
CA ASP A 525 15.15 -60.36 -26.16
C ASP A 525 15.88 -59.19 -26.85
N PRO A 526 15.43 -58.70 -28.03
CA PRO A 526 16.29 -58.23 -29.14
C PRO A 526 17.18 -56.99 -28.91
N PHE A 527 17.25 -56.48 -27.68
CA PHE A 527 18.07 -55.33 -27.26
C PHE A 527 18.79 -55.57 -25.92
N ASP A 528 18.83 -56.80 -25.39
CA ASP A 528 19.34 -57.10 -24.04
C ASP A 528 20.88 -57.22 -23.97
N THR A 529 21.55 -57.41 -25.11
CA THR A 529 23.02 -57.58 -25.26
C THR A 529 23.74 -56.34 -25.81
N ASN A 530 23.03 -55.36 -26.37
CA ASN A 530 23.61 -54.17 -26.99
C ASN A 530 23.68 -52.98 -26.02
N LEU A 531 24.88 -52.40 -25.81
CA LEU A 531 25.10 -51.29 -24.89
C LEU A 531 24.69 -49.90 -25.45
N GLY A 532 24.27 -49.83 -26.71
CA GLY A 532 23.87 -48.59 -27.39
C GLY A 532 25.07 -47.73 -27.80
N GLU A 533 25.11 -47.30 -29.06
CA GLU A 533 26.15 -46.41 -29.60
C GLU A 533 25.59 -45.02 -29.91
N ASN A 534 26.34 -43.95 -29.63
CA ASN A 534 25.90 -42.60 -29.99
C ASN A 534 25.89 -42.45 -31.52
N VAL A 535 24.72 -42.15 -32.12
CA VAL A 535 24.56 -41.85 -33.55
C VAL A 535 25.23 -40.52 -33.89
N ARG A 536 25.19 -39.56 -32.96
CA ARG A 536 25.94 -38.29 -32.95
C ARG A 536 26.14 -37.82 -31.51
N ASP A 537 27.24 -37.10 -31.24
CA ASP A 537 27.53 -36.44 -29.94
C ASP A 537 26.74 -35.12 -29.76
N SER A 538 25.47 -35.07 -30.17
CA SER A 538 24.66 -33.85 -30.10
C SER A 538 23.63 -33.95 -28.99
N ASP A 539 23.61 -32.96 -28.10
CA ASP A 539 22.68 -32.81 -26.97
C ASP A 539 21.29 -32.34 -27.44
N GLN A 540 20.72 -32.98 -28.48
CA GLN A 540 19.43 -32.60 -29.06
C GLN A 540 18.27 -33.36 -28.43
N LEU A 541 17.15 -32.65 -28.20
CA LEU A 541 15.94 -33.22 -27.63
C LEU A 541 15.21 -34.10 -28.66
N THR A 542 15.17 -35.41 -28.44
CA THR A 542 14.34 -36.33 -29.25
C THR A 542 12.86 -36.12 -28.92
N THR A 543 12.09 -35.60 -29.87
CA THR A 543 10.65 -35.28 -29.69
C THR A 543 9.69 -36.22 -30.39
N ALA A 544 10.18 -37.03 -31.31
CA ALA A 544 9.40 -38.05 -31.99
C ALA A 544 10.26 -39.28 -32.23
N VAL A 545 9.62 -40.44 -32.26
CA VAL A 545 10.24 -41.72 -32.51
C VAL A 545 9.30 -42.52 -33.41
N ALA A 546 9.82 -43.08 -34.50
CA ALA A 546 9.11 -43.92 -35.44
C ALA A 546 9.93 -45.17 -35.70
N LEU A 547 9.25 -46.30 -35.87
CA LEU A 547 9.85 -47.55 -36.30
C LEU A 547 9.40 -47.84 -37.73
N VAL A 548 10.34 -47.87 -38.68
CA VAL A 548 10.07 -48.08 -40.10
C VAL A 548 11.31 -48.70 -40.75
N ASP A 549 11.11 -49.69 -41.61
CA ASP A 549 12.16 -50.25 -42.46
C ASP A 549 12.50 -49.23 -43.57
N VAL A 550 13.56 -48.44 -43.38
CA VAL A 550 13.94 -47.31 -44.24
C VAL A 550 14.75 -47.76 -45.45
N ASP A 551 15.57 -48.80 -45.30
CA ASP A 551 16.45 -49.30 -46.36
C ASP A 551 15.94 -50.60 -47.05
N ASN A 552 14.81 -51.11 -46.57
CA ASN A 552 14.04 -52.21 -47.13
C ASN A 552 14.78 -53.55 -47.06
N ASP A 553 15.52 -53.78 -45.98
CA ASP A 553 16.22 -55.03 -45.69
C ASP A 553 15.37 -56.06 -44.91
N GLY A 554 14.23 -55.64 -44.37
CA GLY A 554 13.26 -56.48 -43.66
C GLY A 554 13.19 -56.24 -42.15
N ASP A 555 14.08 -55.41 -41.60
CA ASP A 555 14.11 -55.05 -40.18
C ASP A 555 13.56 -53.63 -39.93
N LEU A 556 13.00 -53.38 -38.74
CA LEU A 556 12.45 -52.05 -38.41
C LEU A 556 13.55 -51.11 -37.91
N ASP A 557 13.81 -50.01 -38.64
CA ASP A 557 14.73 -48.96 -38.20
C ASP A 557 14.08 -47.95 -37.26
N LEU A 558 14.88 -47.38 -36.37
CA LEU A 558 14.49 -46.29 -35.49
C LEU A 558 14.75 -44.93 -36.14
N VAL A 559 13.68 -44.24 -36.55
CA VAL A 559 13.72 -42.86 -37.03
C VAL A 559 13.28 -41.92 -35.93
N GLN A 560 14.15 -40.99 -35.55
CA GLN A 560 13.83 -39.98 -34.54
C GLN A 560 13.62 -38.60 -35.15
N GLY A 561 12.66 -37.86 -34.62
CA GLY A 561 12.44 -36.44 -34.91
C GLY A 561 12.93 -35.60 -33.74
N ASN A 562 13.96 -34.79 -33.96
CA ASN A 562 14.48 -33.89 -32.94
C ASN A 562 13.83 -32.51 -33.04
N PHE A 563 13.59 -31.87 -31.89
CA PHE A 563 13.24 -30.45 -31.88
C PHE A 563 14.53 -29.64 -32.00
N SER A 564 14.70 -28.99 -33.15
CA SER A 564 15.74 -27.99 -33.36
C SER A 564 15.10 -26.62 -33.25
N THR A 565 15.71 -25.72 -32.48
CA THR A 565 15.65 -24.29 -32.80
C THR A 565 16.42 -24.00 -34.08
#